data_AF-A0A7C7TAV4-F1
#
_entry.id   AF-A0A7C7TAV4-F1
#
_cell.length_a   1.000
_cell.length_b   1.000
_cell.length_c   1.000
_cell.angle_alpha   90.00
_cell.angle_beta   90.00
_cell.angle_gamma   90.00
#
_symmetry.space_group_name_H-M   'P 1'
#
loop_
_entity.id
_entity.type
_entity.pdbx_description
1 polymer ?
#
loop_
_entity_poly.entity_id
_entity_poly.type
_entity_poly.pdbx_seq_one_letter_code
_entity_poly.pdbx_strand_id
1 'polypeptide(L)'
;MHERLQMTVHPVGDTPTDGVLAVAAVLALEWAAPYADVTLGGKGPCIVEPDINAVAGLLRLKPERAERMRLAGRAALQVGDSEIHLVETNEGDWNLTEELDAWWATGVALEAASFTASTSVGHALAEILNFSRTDDHRAVELLENSQRWALEQTDHLISQIASENPRRIADLLVSLSGDLDIVNDTHAVLRARYQADIELMGRN
;
A
#
# COMPACT_ATOMS: atom_id res chain seq x y z
N MET A 1 5.32 -20.99 13.68
CA MET A 1 5.36 -19.62 13.13
C MET A 1 4.62 -19.73 11.80
N HIS A 2 3.53 -18.99 11.59
CA HIS A 2 2.80 -19.03 10.33
C HIS A 2 3.72 -18.48 9.24
N GLU A 3 3.97 -19.25 8.20
CA GLU A 3 4.81 -18.82 7.10
C GLU A 3 3.97 -17.91 6.20
N ARG A 4 4.44 -16.68 6.00
CA ARG A 4 3.83 -15.72 5.07
C ARG A 4 4.85 -15.37 4.00
N LEU A 5 4.33 -15.04 2.82
CA LEU A 5 5.16 -14.54 1.73
C LEU A 5 5.73 -13.18 2.17
N GLN A 6 7.03 -13.08 2.34
CA GLN A 6 7.67 -11.83 2.73
C GLN A 6 8.10 -11.07 1.49
N MET A 7 7.54 -9.88 1.27
CA MET A 7 7.87 -9.00 0.16
C MET A 7 8.45 -7.70 0.70
N THR A 8 9.55 -7.25 0.12
CA THR A 8 10.19 -5.99 0.50
C THR A 8 10.22 -5.08 -0.72
N VAL A 9 9.51 -3.96 -0.64
CA VAL A 9 9.57 -2.90 -1.65
C VAL A 9 10.81 -2.06 -1.41
N HIS A 10 11.69 -2.02 -2.40
CA HIS A 10 12.90 -1.21 -2.39
C HIS A 10 12.67 0.08 -3.19
N PRO A 11 12.79 1.27 -2.59
CA PRO A 11 12.75 2.52 -3.34
C PRO A 11 13.79 2.53 -4.48
N VAL A 12 13.41 3.02 -5.65
CA VAL A 12 14.31 3.11 -6.83
C VAL A 12 15.29 4.28 -6.75
N GLY A 13 15.15 5.14 -5.75
CA GLY A 13 15.98 6.30 -5.47
C GLY A 13 15.71 6.86 -4.08
N ASP A 14 16.46 7.90 -3.72
CA ASP A 14 16.41 8.54 -2.40
C ASP A 14 15.55 9.82 -2.39
N THR A 15 14.80 10.09 -3.46
CA THR A 15 13.98 11.30 -3.55
C THR A 15 12.62 11.11 -2.88
N PRO A 16 11.97 12.20 -2.40
CA PRO A 16 10.60 12.14 -1.89
C PRO A 16 9.62 11.50 -2.87
N THR A 17 9.70 11.82 -4.17
CA THR A 17 8.85 11.20 -5.19
C THR A 17 9.03 9.68 -5.26
N ASP A 18 10.28 9.19 -5.23
CA ASP A 18 10.57 7.74 -5.23
C ASP A 18 10.06 7.08 -3.94
N GLY A 19 10.16 7.78 -2.82
CA GLY A 19 9.59 7.36 -1.55
C GLY A 19 8.07 7.20 -1.62
N VAL A 20 7.35 8.18 -2.17
CA VAL A 20 5.90 8.08 -2.37
C VAL A 20 5.53 6.93 -3.29
N LEU A 21 6.28 6.74 -4.38
CA LEU A 21 6.09 5.62 -5.30
C LEU A 21 6.28 4.27 -4.60
N ALA A 22 7.29 4.14 -3.75
CA ALA A 22 7.54 2.93 -2.98
C ALA A 22 6.41 2.64 -1.99
N VAL A 23 5.85 3.66 -1.33
CA VAL A 23 4.65 3.51 -0.48
C VAL A 23 3.43 3.09 -1.30
N ALA A 24 3.22 3.70 -2.48
CA ALA A 24 2.13 3.31 -3.37
C ALA A 24 2.23 1.84 -3.77
N ALA A 25 3.44 1.35 -4.08
CA ALA A 25 3.72 -0.05 -4.34
C ALA A 25 3.44 -0.97 -3.16
N VAL A 26 3.83 -0.58 -1.93
CA VAL A 26 3.47 -1.34 -0.73
C VAL A 26 1.95 -1.51 -0.63
N LEU A 27 1.19 -0.42 -0.82
CA LEU A 27 -0.27 -0.46 -0.73
C LEU A 27 -0.93 -1.28 -1.84
N ALA A 28 -0.38 -1.21 -3.06
CA ALA A 28 -0.85 -2.01 -4.18
C ALA A 28 -0.65 -3.51 -3.94
N LEU A 29 0.53 -3.90 -3.43
CA LEU A 29 0.86 -5.27 -3.06
C LEU A 29 0.07 -5.78 -1.84
N GLU A 30 -0.07 -4.97 -0.78
CA GLU A 30 -0.88 -5.29 0.41
C GLU A 30 -2.32 -5.68 0.00
N TRP A 31 -2.85 -5.02 -1.02
CA TRP A 31 -4.19 -5.31 -1.51
C TRP A 31 -4.25 -6.52 -2.44
N ALA A 32 -3.30 -6.66 -3.37
CA ALA A 32 -3.29 -7.76 -4.33
C ALA A 32 -2.92 -9.10 -3.69
N ALA A 33 -2.08 -9.07 -2.66
CA ALA A 33 -1.58 -10.22 -1.94
C ALA A 33 -1.79 -10.04 -0.41
N PRO A 34 -3.05 -10.10 0.09
CA PRO A 34 -3.34 -9.92 1.52
C PRO A 34 -2.76 -11.03 2.43
N TYR A 35 -2.23 -12.09 1.82
CA TYR A 35 -1.52 -13.19 2.47
C TYR A 35 0.00 -12.95 2.57
N ALA A 36 0.51 -11.90 1.94
CA ALA A 36 1.90 -11.49 2.02
C ALA A 36 2.12 -10.47 3.15
N ASP A 37 3.31 -10.53 3.75
CA ASP A 37 3.83 -9.49 4.62
C ASP A 37 4.68 -8.55 3.75
N VAL A 38 4.13 -7.37 3.44
CA VAL A 38 4.73 -6.38 2.56
C VAL A 38 5.35 -5.28 3.40
N THR A 39 6.65 -5.06 3.21
CA THR A 39 7.43 -4.09 3.98
C THR A 39 8.18 -3.15 3.05
N LEU A 40 8.45 -1.94 3.50
CA LEU A 40 9.36 -1.02 2.83
C LEU A 40 10.78 -1.25 3.37
N GLY A 41 11.77 -1.40 2.50
CA GLY A 41 13.16 -1.55 2.94
C GLY A 41 14.15 -1.91 1.83
N GLY A 42 15.44 -1.92 2.15
CA GLY A 42 16.50 -2.26 1.20
C GLY A 42 16.95 -3.72 1.19
N LYS A 43 16.36 -4.58 2.04
CA LYS A 43 16.76 -5.97 2.19
C LYS A 43 15.56 -6.84 2.55
N GLY A 44 15.48 -8.00 1.93
CA GLY A 44 14.45 -8.99 2.20
C GLY A 44 14.66 -10.25 1.37
N PRO A 45 13.89 -11.31 1.63
CA PRO A 45 13.97 -12.55 0.86
C PRO A 45 13.41 -12.39 -0.56
N CYS A 46 12.48 -11.46 -0.76
CA CYS A 46 11.89 -11.15 -2.06
C CYS A 46 11.85 -9.63 -2.19
N ILE A 47 12.64 -9.07 -3.10
CA ILE A 47 12.70 -7.63 -3.35
C ILE A 47 11.82 -7.30 -4.55
N VAL A 48 11.01 -6.25 -4.41
CA VAL A 48 10.20 -5.67 -5.48
C VAL A 48 10.64 -4.23 -5.71
N GLU A 49 10.96 -3.90 -6.95
CA GLU A 49 11.19 -2.51 -7.36
C GLU A 49 9.85 -1.91 -7.81
N PRO A 50 9.45 -0.74 -7.26
CA PRO A 50 8.19 -0.12 -7.61
C PRO A 50 8.25 0.47 -9.02
N ASP A 51 7.14 0.38 -9.73
CA ASP A 51 6.94 0.94 -11.08
C ASP A 51 5.83 1.99 -11.05
N ILE A 52 5.83 2.92 -12.00
CA ILE A 52 4.82 3.99 -12.11
C ILE A 52 3.38 3.45 -12.12
N ASN A 53 3.13 2.23 -12.59
CA ASN A 53 1.80 1.63 -12.54
C ASN A 53 1.31 1.38 -11.10
N ALA A 54 2.21 1.33 -10.11
CA ALA A 54 1.89 1.14 -8.71
C ALA A 54 1.30 2.39 -8.02
N VAL A 55 1.44 3.58 -8.63
CA VAL A 55 1.05 4.88 -8.04
C VAL A 55 -0.41 4.89 -7.53
N ALA A 56 -1.30 4.17 -8.21
CA ALA A 56 -2.71 4.08 -7.81
C ALA A 56 -2.97 3.26 -6.54
N GLY A 57 -1.96 2.61 -5.96
CA GLY A 57 -2.05 2.02 -4.63
C GLY A 57 -2.46 3.04 -3.57
N LEU A 58 -2.11 4.33 -3.74
CA LEU A 58 -2.52 5.41 -2.83
C LEU A 58 -4.04 5.59 -2.77
N LEU A 59 -4.76 5.38 -3.87
CA LEU A 59 -6.23 5.48 -3.91
C LEU A 59 -6.93 4.43 -3.05
N ARG A 60 -6.20 3.39 -2.62
CA ARG A 60 -6.72 2.33 -1.75
C ARG A 60 -6.56 2.63 -0.26
N LEU A 61 -5.95 3.77 0.09
CA LEU A 61 -5.89 4.20 1.47
C LEU A 61 -7.30 4.42 2.03
N LYS A 62 -7.59 3.77 3.15
CA LYS A 62 -8.80 4.09 3.92
C LYS A 62 -8.74 5.54 4.41
N PRO A 63 -9.86 6.26 4.48
CA PRO A 63 -9.89 7.66 4.92
C PRO A 63 -9.16 7.90 6.24
N GLU A 64 -9.29 7.00 7.21
CA GLU A 64 -8.65 7.11 8.52
C GLU A 64 -7.12 6.89 8.47
N ARG A 65 -6.64 6.08 7.51
CA ARG A 65 -5.19 5.90 7.29
C ARG A 65 -4.63 7.10 6.53
N ALA A 66 -5.32 7.57 5.50
CA ALA A 66 -4.94 8.78 4.75
C ALA A 66 -4.84 10.00 5.67
N GLU A 67 -5.84 10.21 6.54
CA GLU A 67 -5.84 11.34 7.47
C GLU A 67 -4.69 11.29 8.47
N ARG A 68 -4.40 10.12 9.04
CA ARG A 68 -3.24 9.96 9.92
C ARG A 68 -1.92 10.22 9.19
N MET A 69 -1.82 9.82 7.92
CA MET A 69 -0.64 10.09 7.10
C MET A 69 -0.48 11.58 6.81
N ARG A 70 -1.57 12.29 6.48
CA ARG A 70 -1.56 13.75 6.30
C ARG A 70 -1.04 14.48 7.53
N LEU A 71 -1.59 14.15 8.70
CA LEU A 71 -1.16 14.73 9.98
C LEU A 71 0.33 14.43 10.27
N ALA A 72 0.78 13.22 10.00
CA ALA A 72 2.19 12.85 10.18
C ALA A 72 3.11 13.61 9.21
N GLY A 73 2.72 13.73 7.94
CA GLY A 73 3.48 14.50 6.94
C GLY A 73 3.58 15.98 7.29
N ARG A 74 2.46 16.60 7.69
CA ARG A 74 2.46 18.00 8.17
C ARG A 74 3.36 18.17 9.38
N ALA A 75 3.28 17.26 10.35
CA ALA A 75 4.14 17.31 11.53
C ALA A 75 5.64 17.14 11.18
N ALA A 76 5.97 16.35 10.16
CA ALA A 76 7.34 16.16 9.70
C ALA A 76 7.96 17.44 9.15
N LEU A 77 7.18 18.28 8.45
CA LEU A 77 7.65 19.58 7.95
C LEU A 77 7.79 20.65 9.03
N GLN A 78 7.29 20.41 10.25
CA GLN A 78 7.23 21.41 11.32
C GLN A 78 6.52 22.72 10.90
N VAL A 79 5.68 22.64 9.87
CA VAL A 79 4.87 23.76 9.38
C VAL A 79 3.55 23.75 10.16
N GLY A 80 3.14 24.92 10.64
CA GLY A 80 1.85 25.11 11.30
C GLY A 80 0.68 24.98 10.32
N ASP A 81 -0.32 25.87 10.42
CA ASP A 81 -1.53 25.81 9.57
C ASP A 81 -1.32 26.40 8.15
N SER A 82 -0.07 26.54 7.69
CA SER A 82 0.20 27.07 6.34
C SER A 82 -0.11 26.03 5.27
N GLU A 83 -0.58 26.50 4.11
CA GLU A 83 -0.75 25.67 2.93
C GLU A 83 0.61 25.14 2.45
N ILE A 84 0.63 23.88 2.03
CA ILE A 84 1.84 23.22 1.51
C ILE A 84 1.74 23.19 -0.01
N HIS A 85 2.72 23.79 -0.68
CA HIS A 85 2.84 23.76 -2.14
C HIS A 85 4.12 23.04 -2.53
N LEU A 86 3.99 21.91 -3.21
CA LEU A 86 5.11 21.09 -3.65
C LEU A 86 5.49 21.44 -5.09
N VAL A 87 6.78 21.62 -5.34
CA VAL A 87 7.36 21.79 -6.68
C VAL A 87 8.46 20.77 -6.87
N GLU A 88 8.21 19.81 -7.75
CA GLU A 88 9.13 18.74 -8.05
C GLU A 88 10.22 19.21 -9.03
N THR A 89 11.46 18.89 -8.72
CA THR A 89 12.59 19.00 -9.65
C THR A 89 12.56 17.89 -10.70
N ASN A 90 13.38 18.00 -11.73
CA ASN A 90 13.59 16.95 -12.73
C ASN A 90 14.23 15.68 -12.17
N GLU A 91 14.71 15.70 -10.93
CA GLU A 91 15.29 14.55 -10.23
C GLU A 91 14.30 13.89 -9.26
N GLY A 92 13.11 14.47 -9.04
CA GLY A 92 12.12 13.94 -8.09
C GLY A 92 12.17 14.56 -6.68
N ASP A 93 13.10 15.48 -6.45
CA ASP A 93 13.20 16.22 -5.19
C ASP A 93 12.17 17.36 -5.09
N TRP A 94 11.73 17.68 -3.87
CA TRP A 94 10.77 18.75 -3.58
C TRP A 94 11.43 20.00 -2.96
N ASN A 95 12.76 20.01 -2.80
CA ASN A 95 13.56 21.08 -2.19
C ASN A 95 13.08 21.47 -0.77
N LEU A 96 12.67 20.48 0.01
CA LEU A 96 12.29 20.66 1.41
C LEU A 96 13.54 20.69 2.30
N THR A 97 13.49 21.43 3.40
CA THR A 97 14.61 21.52 4.35
C THR A 97 14.74 20.26 5.21
N GLU A 98 13.64 19.56 5.42
CA GLU A 98 13.54 18.36 6.23
C GLU A 98 13.81 17.10 5.40
N GLU A 99 14.59 16.18 5.95
CA GLU A 99 14.76 14.85 5.38
C GLU A 99 13.51 14.02 5.69
N LEU A 100 12.81 13.59 4.63
CA LEU A 100 11.56 12.84 4.76
C LEU A 100 11.81 11.36 4.47
N ASP A 101 11.38 10.48 5.38
CA ASP A 101 11.20 9.09 5.01
C ASP A 101 10.03 8.94 4.03
N ALA A 102 9.93 7.79 3.38
CA ALA A 102 8.92 7.53 2.35
C ALA A 102 7.46 7.69 2.86
N TRP A 103 7.19 7.32 4.12
CA TRP A 103 5.85 7.45 4.71
C TRP A 103 5.52 8.91 5.02
N TRP A 104 6.49 9.68 5.51
CA TRP A 104 6.35 11.13 5.71
C TRP A 104 6.20 11.87 4.39
N ALA A 105 7.02 11.57 3.38
CA ALA A 105 6.88 12.12 2.03
C ALA A 105 5.48 11.86 1.47
N THR A 106 4.94 10.64 1.64
CA THR A 106 3.57 10.32 1.20
C THR A 106 2.54 11.14 1.97
N GLY A 107 2.72 11.31 3.28
CA GLY A 107 1.85 12.18 4.09
C GLY A 107 1.86 13.63 3.61
N VAL A 108 3.04 14.17 3.30
CA VAL A 108 3.22 15.52 2.77
C VAL A 108 2.54 15.68 1.41
N ALA A 109 2.69 14.71 0.50
CA ALA A 109 2.01 14.71 -0.79
C ALA A 109 0.48 14.70 -0.66
N LEU A 110 -0.06 13.90 0.27
CA LEU A 110 -1.51 13.82 0.53
C LEU A 110 -2.10 15.09 1.16
N GLU A 111 -1.29 15.88 1.84
CA GLU A 111 -1.66 17.13 2.51
C GLU A 111 -1.43 18.37 1.64
N ALA A 112 -0.64 18.24 0.57
CA ALA A 112 -0.29 19.35 -0.29
C ALA A 112 -1.55 19.98 -0.93
N ALA A 113 -1.65 21.31 -0.83
CA ALA A 113 -2.68 22.09 -1.50
C ALA A 113 -2.47 22.13 -3.02
N SER A 114 -1.21 22.00 -3.46
CA SER A 114 -0.87 21.86 -4.87
C SER A 114 0.44 21.09 -5.05
N PHE A 115 0.54 20.34 -6.15
CA PHE A 115 1.77 19.66 -6.55
C PHE A 115 2.08 19.96 -8.02
N THR A 116 3.22 20.61 -8.27
CA THR A 116 3.74 20.86 -9.62
C THR A 116 4.81 19.81 -9.93
N ALA A 117 4.49 18.88 -10.83
CA ALA A 117 5.37 17.78 -11.17
C ALA A 117 6.29 18.08 -12.36
N SER A 118 7.42 17.38 -12.41
CA SER A 118 8.43 17.42 -13.47
C SER A 118 8.81 16.03 -13.97
N THR A 119 8.79 15.00 -13.11
CA THR A 119 9.11 13.61 -13.46
C THR A 119 7.86 12.84 -13.91
N SER A 120 8.01 11.74 -14.64
CA SER A 120 6.86 10.91 -15.04
C SER A 120 6.07 10.39 -13.82
N VAL A 121 6.78 9.96 -12.77
CA VAL A 121 6.19 9.52 -11.50
C VAL A 121 5.47 10.66 -10.82
N GLY A 122 6.08 11.84 -10.74
CA GLY A 122 5.45 13.04 -10.20
C GLY A 122 4.16 13.41 -10.93
N HIS A 123 4.13 13.32 -12.26
CA HIS A 123 2.92 13.60 -13.05
C HIS A 123 1.81 12.59 -12.73
N ALA A 124 2.14 11.30 -12.61
CA ALA A 124 1.17 10.28 -12.19
C ALA A 124 0.68 10.52 -10.76
N LEU A 125 1.56 10.91 -9.83
CA LEU A 125 1.19 11.27 -8.47
C LEU A 125 0.26 12.50 -8.45
N ALA A 126 0.59 13.55 -9.19
CA ALA A 126 -0.25 14.73 -9.31
C ALA A 126 -1.63 14.40 -9.91
N GLU A 127 -1.72 13.52 -10.89
CA GLU A 127 -2.99 13.02 -11.41
C GLU A 127 -3.81 12.36 -10.31
N ILE A 128 -3.18 11.49 -9.51
CA ILE A 128 -3.85 10.73 -8.47
C ILE A 128 -4.32 11.59 -7.29
N LEU A 129 -3.50 12.56 -6.88
CA LEU A 129 -3.83 13.49 -5.80
C LEU A 129 -4.99 14.43 -6.16
N ASN A 130 -5.27 14.62 -7.45
CA ASN A 130 -6.37 15.45 -7.93
C ASN A 130 -7.73 14.74 -8.01
N PHE A 131 -7.81 13.43 -7.76
CA PHE A 131 -9.10 12.73 -7.76
C PHE A 131 -9.94 13.09 -6.54
N SER A 132 -11.06 13.80 -6.77
CA SER A 132 -12.06 14.09 -5.73
C SER A 132 -12.98 12.91 -5.43
N ARG A 133 -13.08 11.93 -6.35
CA ARG A 133 -13.93 10.73 -6.19
C ARG A 133 -13.24 9.50 -6.78
N THR A 134 -13.39 8.37 -6.09
CA THR A 134 -12.81 7.09 -6.50
C THR A 134 -13.58 6.35 -7.59
N ASP A 135 -14.77 6.83 -7.96
CA ASP A 135 -15.59 6.28 -9.06
C ASP A 135 -15.37 6.98 -10.40
N ASP A 136 -14.39 7.89 -10.48
CA ASP A 136 -13.92 8.43 -11.75
C ASP A 136 -13.39 7.29 -12.64
N HIS A 137 -13.79 7.26 -13.91
CA HIS A 137 -13.37 6.23 -14.86
C HIS A 137 -11.85 6.12 -14.96
N ARG A 138 -11.15 7.27 -14.88
CA ARG A 138 -9.69 7.31 -14.92
C ARG A 138 -9.08 6.73 -13.65
N ALA A 139 -9.66 7.01 -12.48
CA ALA A 139 -9.22 6.43 -11.21
C ALA A 139 -9.38 4.90 -11.22
N VAL A 140 -10.47 4.39 -11.79
CA VAL A 140 -10.70 2.95 -11.95
C VAL A 140 -9.66 2.32 -12.87
N GLU A 141 -9.37 2.92 -14.03
CA GLU A 141 -8.35 2.44 -14.97
C GLU A 141 -6.96 2.37 -14.31
N LEU A 142 -6.58 3.41 -13.57
CA LEU A 142 -5.31 3.46 -12.85
C LEU A 142 -5.24 2.39 -11.75
N LEU A 143 -6.34 2.16 -11.02
CA LEU A 143 -6.43 1.09 -10.03
C LEU A 143 -6.31 -0.30 -10.66
N GLU A 144 -6.91 -0.53 -11.83
CA GLU A 144 -6.77 -1.79 -12.57
C GLU A 144 -5.32 -2.03 -13.02
N ASN A 145 -4.63 -0.99 -13.49
CA ASN A 145 -3.22 -1.09 -13.87
C ASN A 145 -2.33 -1.39 -12.66
N SER A 146 -2.57 -0.72 -11.52
CA SER A 146 -1.86 -0.99 -10.27
C SER A 146 -2.10 -2.40 -9.75
N GLN A 147 -3.33 -2.90 -9.84
CA GLN A 147 -3.65 -4.28 -9.50
C GLN A 147 -2.96 -5.28 -10.43
N ARG A 148 -2.95 -5.02 -11.74
CA ARG A 148 -2.27 -5.89 -12.71
C ARG A 148 -0.78 -5.97 -12.42
N TRP A 149 -0.13 -4.83 -12.23
CA TRP A 149 1.27 -4.76 -11.83
C TRP A 149 1.54 -5.56 -10.55
N ALA A 150 0.74 -5.37 -9.50
CA ALA A 150 0.94 -6.05 -8.22
C ALA A 150 0.78 -7.58 -8.32
N LEU A 151 -0.17 -8.05 -9.14
CA LEU A 151 -0.35 -9.48 -9.42
C LEU A 151 0.85 -10.05 -10.18
N GLU A 152 1.34 -9.35 -11.21
CA GLU A 152 2.52 -9.76 -11.98
C GLU A 152 3.77 -9.88 -11.09
N GLN A 153 3.99 -8.93 -10.18
CA GLN A 153 5.10 -9.00 -9.21
C GLN A 153 4.96 -10.20 -8.26
N THR A 154 3.74 -10.45 -7.78
CA THR A 154 3.47 -11.57 -6.88
C THR A 154 3.69 -12.92 -7.57
N ASP A 155 3.19 -13.07 -8.80
CA ASP A 155 3.35 -14.28 -9.61
C ASP A 155 4.83 -14.53 -9.96
N HIS A 156 5.58 -13.47 -10.28
CA HIS A 156 7.01 -13.57 -10.54
C HIS A 156 7.76 -14.09 -9.30
N LEU A 157 7.48 -13.53 -8.13
CA LEU A 157 8.12 -13.94 -6.89
C LEU A 157 7.74 -15.36 -6.47
N ILE A 158 6.48 -15.76 -6.60
CA ILE A 158 6.04 -17.14 -6.34
C ILE A 158 6.78 -18.10 -7.28
N SER A 159 6.90 -17.75 -8.56
CA SER A 159 7.61 -18.56 -9.56
C SER A 159 9.10 -18.69 -9.22
N GLN A 160 9.74 -17.60 -8.78
CA GLN A 160 11.12 -17.61 -8.33
C GLN A 160 11.30 -18.53 -7.11
N ILE A 161 10.48 -18.35 -6.06
CA ILE A 161 10.52 -19.20 -4.87
C ILE A 161 10.28 -20.66 -5.23
N ALA A 162 9.32 -20.94 -6.11
CA ALA A 162 9.03 -22.31 -6.56
C ALA A 162 10.23 -22.93 -7.28
N SER A 163 10.99 -22.15 -8.06
CA SER A 163 12.19 -22.63 -8.75
C SER A 163 13.36 -22.91 -7.79
N GLU A 164 13.53 -22.07 -6.76
CA GLU A 164 14.64 -22.16 -5.82
C GLU A 164 14.39 -23.16 -4.69
N ASN A 165 13.15 -23.19 -4.17
CA ASN A 165 12.73 -24.05 -3.08
C ASN A 165 11.21 -24.36 -3.13
N PRO A 166 10.79 -25.37 -3.92
CA PRO A 166 9.38 -25.75 -4.04
C PRO A 166 8.69 -26.10 -2.71
N ARG A 167 9.43 -26.60 -1.72
CA ARG A 167 8.88 -26.95 -0.40
C ARG A 167 8.32 -25.73 0.32
N ARG A 168 8.97 -24.58 0.14
CA ARG A 168 8.54 -23.31 0.73
C ARG A 168 7.14 -22.89 0.24
N ILE A 169 6.81 -23.17 -1.02
CA ILE A 169 5.45 -22.95 -1.54
C ILE A 169 4.44 -23.88 -0.87
N ALA A 170 4.80 -25.15 -0.67
CA ALA A 170 3.91 -26.09 0.03
C ALA A 170 3.67 -25.65 1.48
N ASP A 171 4.70 -25.22 2.20
CA ASP A 171 4.60 -24.75 3.58
C ASP A 171 3.76 -23.45 3.68
N LEU A 172 3.94 -22.51 2.74
CA LEU A 172 3.09 -21.32 2.60
C LEU A 172 1.62 -21.71 2.38
N LEU A 173 1.32 -22.61 1.45
CA LEU A 173 -0.05 -23.06 1.17
C LEU A 173 -0.69 -23.75 2.38
N VAL A 174 0.07 -24.59 3.09
CA VAL A 174 -0.41 -25.23 4.33
C VAL A 174 -0.71 -24.19 5.40
N SER A 175 0.16 -23.19 5.58
CA SER A 175 -0.06 -22.10 6.53
C SER A 175 -1.32 -21.30 6.19
N LEU A 176 -1.54 -20.97 4.92
CA LEU A 176 -2.72 -20.22 4.48
C LEU A 176 -4.02 -21.01 4.60
N SER A 177 -3.98 -22.33 4.36
CA SER A 177 -5.13 -23.21 4.62
C SER A 177 -5.48 -23.24 6.10
N GLY A 178 -4.47 -23.32 6.98
CA GLY A 178 -4.67 -23.27 8.42
C GLY A 178 -5.29 -21.94 8.88
N ASP A 179 -4.80 -20.81 8.36
CA ASP A 179 -5.37 -19.48 8.65
C ASP A 179 -6.85 -19.39 8.21
N LEU A 180 -7.18 -19.95 7.04
CA LEU A 180 -8.55 -19.96 6.53
C LEU A 180 -9.49 -20.79 7.43
N ASP A 181 -9.06 -21.97 7.85
CA ASP A 181 -9.83 -22.84 8.74
C ASP A 181 -10.10 -22.15 10.09
N ILE A 182 -9.09 -21.48 10.66
CA ILE A 182 -9.22 -20.71 11.91
C ILE A 182 -10.24 -19.56 11.77
N VAL A 183 -10.21 -18.83 10.66
CA VAL A 183 -11.15 -17.73 10.40
C VAL A 183 -12.57 -18.27 10.25
N ASN A 184 -12.74 -19.38 9.52
CA ASN A 184 -14.04 -20.01 9.32
C ASN A 184 -14.63 -20.53 10.65
N ASP A 185 -13.81 -21.18 11.49
CA ASP A 185 -14.21 -21.63 12.82
C ASP A 185 -14.61 -20.46 13.72
N THR A 186 -13.82 -19.39 13.71
CA THR A 186 -14.13 -18.16 14.47
C THR A 186 -15.46 -17.56 14.03
N HIS A 187 -15.70 -17.48 12.72
CA HIS A 187 -16.96 -16.98 12.17
C HIS A 187 -18.15 -17.90 12.53
N ALA A 188 -17.96 -19.21 12.52
CA ALA A 188 -18.98 -20.18 12.94
C ALA A 188 -19.36 -20.00 14.41
N VAL A 189 -18.37 -19.82 15.30
CA VAL A 189 -18.59 -19.54 16.73
C VAL A 189 -19.33 -18.22 16.93
N LEU A 190 -18.91 -17.14 16.24
CA LEU A 190 -19.59 -15.85 16.32
C LEU A 190 -21.04 -15.95 15.82
N ARG A 191 -21.28 -16.63 14.70
CA ARG A 191 -22.63 -16.86 14.16
C ARG A 191 -23.51 -17.66 15.12
N ALA A 192 -22.99 -18.74 15.71
CA ALA A 192 -23.72 -19.54 16.69
C ALA A 192 -24.11 -18.70 17.92
N ARG A 193 -23.20 -17.83 18.38
CA ARG A 193 -23.45 -16.90 19.48
C ARG A 193 -24.51 -15.85 19.12
N TYR A 194 -24.42 -15.23 17.94
CA TYR A 194 -25.44 -14.29 17.46
C TYR A 194 -26.82 -14.95 17.31
N GLN A 195 -26.87 -16.18 16.79
CA GLN A 195 -28.11 -16.96 16.68
C GLN A 195 -28.72 -17.22 18.07
N ALA A 196 -27.89 -17.63 19.03
CA ALA A 196 -28.33 -17.84 20.41
C ALA A 196 -28.86 -16.55 21.06
N ASP A 197 -28.19 -15.42 20.85
CA ASP A 197 -28.62 -14.12 21.37
C ASP A 197 -29.97 -13.67 20.75
N ILE A 198 -30.16 -13.89 19.45
CA ILE A 198 -31.45 -13.62 18.76
C ILE A 198 -32.57 -14.49 19.33
N GLU A 199 -32.31 -15.78 19.55
CA GLU A 199 -33.31 -16.69 20.15
C GLU A 199 -33.65 -16.32 21.60
N LEU A 200 -32.71 -15.76 22.35
CA LEU A 200 -32.91 -15.29 23.72
C LEU A 200 -33.72 -13.99 23.75
N MET A 201 -33.49 -13.08 22.80
CA MET A 201 -34.27 -11.84 22.65
C MET A 201 -35.69 -12.09 22.15
N GLY A 202 -35.92 -13.10 21.30
CA GLY A 202 -37.25 -13.45 20.80
C GLY A 202 -38.13 -14.26 21.77
N ARG A 203 -37.60 -14.64 22.94
CA ARG A 203 -38.33 -15.36 24.01
C ARG A 203 -38.76 -14.46 25.17
N ASN A 204 -38.38 -13.17 25.15
CA ASN A 204 -38.84 -12.13 26.07
C ASN A 204 -39.83 -11.20 25.35
#